data_AF-A0A7K1AKI9-F1
#
_entry.id   AF-A0A7K1AKI9-F1
#
_cell.length_a   1.000
_cell.length_b   1.000
_cell.length_c   1.000
_cell.angle_alpha   90.00
_cell.angle_beta   90.00
_cell.angle_gamma   90.00
#
_symmetry.space_group_name_H-M   'P 1'
#
loop_
_entity.id
_entity.type
_entity.pdbx_description
1 polymer ?
#
loop_
_entity_poly.entity_id
_entity_poly.type
_entity_poly.pdbx_seq_one_letter_code
_entity_poly.pdbx_strand_id
1 'polypeptide(L)'
;MQISKKLKVVAAFAVASLVFAGCSKSASEEEAAPAEEAAAVKGTGPLKIGSLLPETGNLAFLGPPEFAGIDLAVAEINAAGGVLEQPIEHIRGDSGDTSTDIAQQTADSHIAA
;
A
#
# COMPACT_ATOMS: atom_id res chain seq x y z
N MET A 1 47.94 32.77 -12.80
CA MET A 1 47.57 31.98 -11.60
C MET A 1 46.05 32.02 -11.36
N GLN A 2 45.23 31.47 -12.25
CA GLN A 2 43.74 31.42 -12.07
C GLN A 2 43.08 30.18 -12.72
N ILE A 3 43.84 29.27 -13.35
CA ILE A 3 43.29 28.13 -14.09
C ILE A 3 43.17 26.87 -13.21
N SER A 4 43.98 26.75 -12.16
CA SER A 4 44.02 25.59 -11.25
C SER A 4 42.90 25.53 -10.21
N LYS A 5 42.10 26.61 -10.05
CA LYS A 5 40.97 26.65 -9.08
C LYS A 5 39.64 26.17 -9.66
N LYS A 6 39.45 26.24 -10.99
CA LYS A 6 38.17 25.89 -11.64
C LYS A 6 38.00 24.39 -11.89
N LEU A 7 39.09 23.62 -11.84
CA LEU A 7 39.04 22.16 -12.06
C LEU A 7 38.55 21.38 -10.83
N LYS A 8 38.69 21.94 -9.61
CA LYS A 8 38.22 21.30 -8.37
C LYS A 8 36.72 21.44 -8.11
N VAL A 9 36.04 22.34 -8.83
CA VAL A 9 34.60 22.59 -8.63
C VAL A 9 33.72 21.68 -9.49
N VAL A 10 34.22 21.17 -10.63
CA VAL A 10 33.45 20.28 -11.52
C VAL A 10 33.41 18.84 -10.99
N ALA A 11 34.47 18.38 -10.31
CA ALA A 11 34.51 17.04 -9.72
C ALA A 11 33.54 16.86 -8.53
N ALA A 12 33.14 17.95 -7.86
CA ALA A 12 32.23 17.90 -6.72
C ALA A 12 30.75 17.75 -7.14
N PHE A 13 30.39 18.10 -8.38
CA PHE A 13 29.00 17.97 -8.87
C PHE A 13 28.70 16.63 -9.57
N ALA A 14 29.72 15.93 -10.09
CA ALA A 14 29.52 14.63 -10.73
C ALA A 14 29.34 13.46 -9.74
N VAL A 15 29.73 13.64 -8.47
CA VAL A 15 29.57 12.61 -7.42
C VAL A 15 28.21 12.72 -6.71
N ALA A 16 27.56 13.90 -6.75
CA ALA A 16 26.25 14.11 -6.13
C ALA A 16 25.09 13.47 -6.92
N SER A 17 25.24 13.29 -8.24
CA SER A 17 24.26 12.56 -9.07
C SER A 17 24.37 11.04 -8.94
N LEU A 18 25.52 10.51 -8.52
CA LEU A 18 25.73 9.06 -8.36
C LEU A 18 25.17 8.52 -7.04
N VAL A 19 24.98 9.38 -6.02
CA VAL A 19 24.45 8.98 -4.71
C VAL A 19 22.92 8.85 -4.72
N PHE A 20 22.20 9.52 -5.64
CA PHE A 20 20.75 9.33 -5.79
C PHE A 20 20.36 8.11 -6.63
N ALA A 21 21.30 7.50 -7.36
CA ALA A 21 21.09 6.28 -8.15
C ALA A 21 21.35 4.98 -7.35
N GLY A 22 21.80 5.08 -6.10
CA GLY A 22 22.29 3.95 -5.30
C GLY A 22 21.24 3.15 -4.52
N CYS A 23 19.96 3.50 -4.56
CA CYS A 23 18.88 2.68 -3.95
C CYS A 23 18.14 1.78 -4.95
N SER A 24 18.62 1.67 -6.19
CA SER A 24 18.19 0.62 -7.11
C SER A 24 19.34 -0.35 -7.34
N LYS A 25 19.16 -1.56 -6.81
CA LYS A 25 20.08 -2.71 -6.87
C LYS A 25 20.60 -2.96 -8.29
N SER A 26 21.91 -3.12 -8.42
CA SER A 26 22.63 -3.47 -9.66
C SER A 26 22.13 -4.75 -10.32
N ALA A 27 22.03 -4.66 -11.64
CA ALA A 27 21.92 -5.75 -12.58
C ALA A 27 23.11 -6.72 -12.46
N SER A 28 22.79 -8.00 -12.30
CA SER A 28 23.59 -9.09 -12.86
C SER A 28 23.42 -9.05 -14.36
N GLU A 29 24.51 -9.19 -15.12
CA GLU A 29 24.49 -9.43 -16.56
C GLU A 29 23.91 -10.82 -16.83
N GLU A 30 22.60 -10.93 -16.73
CA GLU A 30 21.79 -11.85 -17.50
C GLU A 30 21.00 -10.93 -18.44
N GLU A 31 20.89 -11.28 -19.72
CA GLU A 31 20.07 -10.55 -20.68
C GLU A 31 18.61 -10.65 -20.21
N ALA A 32 18.25 -9.80 -19.26
CA ALA A 32 16.91 -9.63 -18.77
C ALA A 32 16.16 -9.02 -19.95
N ALA A 33 15.36 -9.87 -20.60
CA ALA A 33 14.27 -9.42 -21.46
C ALA A 33 13.62 -8.19 -20.79
N PRO A 34 13.24 -7.15 -21.56
CA PRO A 34 12.53 -6.00 -20.99
C PRO A 34 11.45 -6.55 -20.07
N ALA A 35 11.51 -6.19 -18.79
CA ALA A 35 10.45 -6.52 -17.87
C ALA A 35 9.20 -5.88 -18.45
N GLU A 36 8.40 -6.70 -19.13
CA GLU A 36 7.12 -6.29 -19.66
C GLU A 36 6.34 -5.85 -18.44
N GLU A 37 6.13 -4.53 -18.32
CA GLU A 37 5.34 -3.94 -17.26
C GLU A 37 3.96 -4.55 -17.42
N ALA A 38 3.68 -5.59 -16.62
CA ALA A 38 2.45 -6.35 -16.73
C ALA A 38 1.31 -5.34 -16.55
N ALA A 39 0.60 -5.07 -17.64
CA ALA A 39 -0.49 -4.12 -17.63
C ALA A 39 -1.46 -4.55 -16.54
N ALA A 40 -1.58 -3.73 -15.49
CA ALA A 40 -2.49 -4.02 -14.39
C ALA A 40 -3.90 -4.12 -14.96
N VAL A 41 -4.45 -5.34 -14.95
CA VAL A 41 -5.79 -5.60 -15.47
C VAL A 41 -6.77 -4.87 -14.55
N LYS A 42 -7.53 -3.94 -15.11
CA LYS A 42 -8.60 -3.26 -14.37
C LYS A 42 -9.69 -4.26 -14.05
N GLY A 43 -10.15 -4.27 -12.80
CA GLY A 43 -11.28 -5.08 -12.38
C GLY A 43 -12.57 -4.68 -13.09
N THR A 44 -13.58 -5.55 -13.05
CA THR A 44 -14.91 -5.29 -13.62
C THR A 44 -15.92 -4.80 -12.58
N GLY A 45 -15.49 -4.56 -11.34
CA GLY A 45 -16.32 -4.11 -10.23
C GLY A 45 -15.51 -3.71 -9.01
N PRO A 46 -16.19 -3.24 -7.94
CA PRO A 46 -15.54 -2.72 -6.74
C PRO A 46 -14.51 -3.68 -6.15
N LEU A 47 -13.41 -3.12 -5.65
CA LEU A 47 -12.46 -3.86 -4.83
C LEU A 47 -13.05 -4.02 -3.43
N LYS A 48 -13.58 -5.21 -3.13
CA LYS A 48 -14.09 -5.52 -1.80
C LYS A 48 -12.92 -5.73 -0.83
N ILE A 49 -12.92 -4.99 0.27
CA ILE A 49 -11.96 -5.12 1.36
C ILE A 49 -12.75 -5.41 2.64
N GLY A 50 -12.57 -6.61 3.19
CA GLY A 50 -13.16 -7.01 4.47
C GLY A 50 -12.23 -6.64 5.64
N SER A 51 -12.78 -6.05 6.70
CA SER A 51 -12.08 -5.87 7.97
C SER A 51 -12.58 -6.84 9.03
N LEU A 52 -11.70 -7.23 9.95
CA LEU A 52 -12.03 -7.94 11.18
C LEU A 52 -11.51 -7.13 12.35
N LEU A 53 -12.39 -6.37 12.98
CA LEU A 53 -12.08 -5.49 14.11
C LEU A 53 -13.09 -5.74 15.25
N PRO A 54 -12.73 -5.48 16.51
CA PRO A 54 -13.59 -5.82 17.64
C PRO A 54 -14.81 -4.89 17.72
N GLU A 55 -16.01 -5.43 17.46
CA GLU A 55 -17.29 -4.76 17.70
C GLU A 55 -18.01 -5.32 18.93
N THR A 56 -17.73 -6.56 19.31
CA THR A 56 -18.26 -7.21 20.51
C THR A 56 -17.16 -7.68 21.46
N GLY A 57 -17.57 -8.13 22.66
CA GLY A 57 -16.65 -8.59 23.71
C GLY A 57 -16.02 -7.45 24.51
N ASN A 58 -14.99 -7.78 25.27
CA ASN A 58 -14.30 -6.88 26.20
C ASN A 58 -13.42 -5.84 25.49
N LEU A 59 -13.10 -6.08 24.22
CA LEU A 59 -12.24 -5.23 23.40
C LEU A 59 -13.03 -4.32 22.43
N ALA A 60 -14.36 -4.37 22.44
CA ALA A 60 -15.23 -3.59 21.55
C ALA A 60 -14.98 -2.07 21.58
N PHE A 61 -14.43 -1.55 22.68
CA PHE A 61 -14.07 -0.14 22.80
C PHE A 61 -12.94 0.29 21.85
N LEU A 62 -12.15 -0.66 21.33
CA LEU A 62 -11.11 -0.43 20.33
C LEU A 62 -11.69 -0.27 18.91
N GLY A 63 -12.85 -0.88 18.64
CA GLY A 63 -13.46 -0.88 17.31
C GLY A 63 -13.74 0.50 16.72
N PRO A 64 -14.42 1.44 17.43
CA PRO A 64 -14.81 2.72 16.85
C PRO A 64 -13.66 3.52 16.20
N PRO A 65 -12.50 3.74 16.84
CA PRO A 65 -11.38 4.43 16.18
C PRO A 65 -10.74 3.60 15.05
N GLU A 66 -10.71 2.27 15.15
CA GLU A 66 -10.13 1.41 14.11
C GLU A 66 -10.97 1.45 12.82
N PHE A 67 -12.30 1.30 12.94
CA PHE A 67 -13.19 1.41 11.79
C PHE A 67 -13.21 2.81 11.19
N ALA A 68 -13.19 3.86 12.02
CA ALA A 68 -13.10 5.23 11.54
C ALA A 68 -11.83 5.46 10.70
N GLY A 69 -10.71 4.84 11.07
CA GLY A 69 -9.47 4.88 10.30
C GLY A 69 -9.60 4.23 8.92
N ILE A 70 -10.22 3.04 8.85
CA ILE A 70 -10.46 2.36 7.57
C ILE A 70 -11.45 3.16 6.71
N ASP A 71 -12.55 3.62 7.29
CA ASP A 71 -13.58 4.37 6.56
C ASP A 71 -13.01 5.68 5.97
N LEU A 72 -12.13 6.38 6.71
CA LEU A 72 -11.40 7.53 6.20
C LEU A 72 -10.47 7.15 5.04
N ALA A 73 -9.67 6.10 5.20
CA ALA A 73 -8.75 5.65 4.14
C ALA A 73 -9.50 5.26 2.87
N VAL A 74 -10.62 4.54 2.99
CA VAL A 74 -11.48 4.17 1.87
C VAL A 74 -12.07 5.39 1.19
N ALA A 75 -12.54 6.38 1.95
CA ALA A 75 -13.03 7.63 1.40
C ALA A 75 -11.95 8.38 0.60
N GLU A 76 -10.73 8.50 1.14
CA GLU A 76 -9.61 9.16 0.48
C GLU A 76 -9.16 8.43 -0.79
N ILE A 77 -9.03 7.09 -0.74
CA ILE A 77 -8.65 6.28 -1.90
C ILE A 77 -9.71 6.38 -3.01
N ASN A 78 -10.98 6.27 -2.65
CA ASN A 78 -12.07 6.38 -3.62
C ASN A 78 -12.15 7.78 -4.23
N ALA A 79 -11.92 8.84 -3.43
CA ALA A 79 -11.83 10.21 -3.94
C ALA A 79 -10.64 10.40 -4.89
N ALA A 80 -9.55 9.65 -4.72
CA ALA A 80 -8.37 9.64 -5.60
C ALA A 80 -8.54 8.78 -6.87
N GLY A 81 -9.73 8.21 -7.11
CA GLY A 81 -10.01 7.37 -8.28
C GLY A 81 -9.96 5.87 -8.02
N GLY A 82 -9.83 5.45 -6.76
CA GLY A 82 -9.86 4.05 -6.37
C GLY A 82 -8.54 3.31 -6.67
N VAL A 83 -8.60 1.97 -6.65
CA VAL A 83 -7.47 1.09 -6.94
C VAL A 83 -7.64 0.53 -8.34
N LEU A 84 -6.73 0.84 -9.26
CA LEU A 84 -6.84 0.44 -10.67
C LEU A 84 -8.20 0.86 -11.28
N GLU A 85 -8.65 2.08 -10.95
CA GLU A 85 -9.94 2.66 -11.33
C GLU A 85 -11.17 1.93 -10.76
N GLN A 86 -10.99 1.05 -9.78
CA GLN A 86 -12.10 0.43 -9.05
C GLN A 86 -12.30 1.10 -7.69
N PRO A 87 -13.54 1.49 -7.34
CA PRO A 87 -13.81 1.94 -5.98
C PRO A 87 -13.63 0.79 -4.99
N ILE A 88 -13.14 1.08 -3.81
CA ILE A 88 -13.15 0.16 -2.68
C ILE A 88 -14.56 0.11 -2.08
N GLU A 89 -15.04 -1.11 -1.84
CA GLU A 89 -16.19 -1.40 -1.00
C GLU A 89 -15.68 -2.00 0.33
N HIS A 90 -15.89 -1.28 1.44
CA HIS A 90 -15.49 -1.76 2.76
C HIS A 90 -16.58 -2.64 3.35
N ILE A 91 -16.25 -3.88 3.67
CA ILE A 91 -17.13 -4.81 4.38
C ILE A 91 -16.65 -4.89 5.82
N ARG A 92 -17.40 -4.25 6.73
CA ARG A 92 -17.10 -4.28 8.17
C ARG A 92 -17.44 -5.64 8.74
N GLY A 93 -16.56 -6.17 9.59
CA GLY A 93 -16.77 -7.44 10.26
C GLY A 93 -16.23 -7.43 11.68
N ASP A 94 -17.01 -8.04 12.57
CA ASP A 94 -16.64 -8.21 13.96
C ASP A 94 -15.65 -9.37 14.14
N SER A 95 -14.47 -9.08 14.70
CA SER A 95 -13.52 -10.11 15.11
C SER A 95 -13.96 -10.84 16.39
N GLY A 96 -14.82 -10.21 17.17
CA GLY A 96 -15.06 -10.58 18.55
C GLY A 96 -13.81 -10.47 19.42
N ASP A 97 -13.78 -11.23 20.50
CA ASP A 97 -12.62 -11.47 21.36
C ASP A 97 -12.65 -12.90 21.92
N THR A 98 -11.84 -13.19 22.93
CA THR A 98 -11.79 -14.51 23.59
C THR A 98 -13.10 -14.91 24.31
N SER A 99 -14.09 -14.01 24.40
CA SER A 99 -15.39 -14.26 25.00
C SER A 99 -16.52 -14.47 23.99
N THR A 100 -16.35 -13.99 22.74
CA THR A 100 -17.38 -14.09 21.70
C THR A 100 -17.05 -15.11 20.60
N ASP A 101 -15.77 -15.33 20.28
CA ASP A 101 -15.30 -16.41 19.36
C ASP A 101 -16.06 -16.50 18.02
N ILE A 102 -16.14 -15.37 17.30
CA ILE A 102 -16.91 -15.24 16.04
C ILE A 102 -16.04 -14.94 14.80
N ALA A 103 -14.73 -14.79 14.96
CA ALA A 103 -13.83 -14.33 13.90
C ALA A 103 -13.89 -15.22 12.64
N GLN A 104 -13.99 -16.54 12.81
CA GLN A 104 -14.04 -17.48 11.68
C GLN A 104 -15.33 -17.34 10.87
N GLN A 105 -16.47 -17.21 11.56
CA GLN A 105 -17.78 -17.03 10.93
C GLN A 105 -17.83 -15.70 10.16
N THR A 106 -17.26 -14.64 10.73
CA THR A 106 -17.16 -13.35 10.04
C THR A 106 -16.23 -13.46 8.82
N ALA A 107 -15.09 -14.13 8.93
CA ALA A 107 -14.18 -14.36 7.80
C ALA A 107 -14.84 -15.13 6.66
N ASP A 108 -15.58 -16.20 6.96
CA ASP A 108 -16.33 -16.98 5.99
C ASP A 108 -17.39 -16.11 5.28
N SER A 109 -18.04 -15.21 6.02
CA SER A 109 -19.01 -14.27 5.43
C SER A 109 -18.38 -13.29 4.45
N HIS A 110 -17.15 -12.80 4.74
CA HIS A 110 -16.41 -11.90 3.85
C HIS A 110 -15.95 -12.60 2.57
N ILE A 111 -15.55 -13.87 2.65
CA ILE A 111 -15.14 -14.66 1.49
C ILE A 111 -16.33 -14.93 0.56
N ALA A 112 -17.53 -15.05 1.12
CA ALA A 112 -18.76 -15.31 0.37
C ALA A 112 -19.39 -14.04 -0.26
N ALA A 113 -18.90 -12.84 0.08
CA ALA A 113 -19.52 -11.56 -0.26
C ALA A 113 -19.26 -11.10 -1.70
#